data_AF-A0A016V1W1-F1
#
_entry.id   AF-A0A016V1W1-F1
#
_cell.length_a   1.000
_cell.length_b   1.000
_cell.length_c   1.000
_cell.angle_alpha   90.00
_cell.angle_beta   90.00
_cell.angle_gamma   90.00
#
_symmetry.space_group_name_H-M   'P 1'
#
loop_
_entity.id
_entity.type
_entity.pdbx_description
1 polymer ?
#
loop_
_entity_poly.entity_id
_entity_poly.type
_entity_poly.pdbx_seq_one_letter_code
_entity_poly.pdbx_strand_id
1 'polypeptide(L)'
;MLYYKLLPQGHTATGTAYANQLQKLADAVRERRPEQASVHLLHDNARPHVAKEASDKLEDLVWDTVFHPPYFPDIAPLDYHLFRPLKAFLAKKKFIKIEGVERAVSDFFDSQFPQS
;
A
#
# COMPACT_ATOMS: atom_id res chain seq x y z
N MET A 1 2.79 -4.46 9.68
CA MET A 1 2.31 -4.18 8.30
C MET A 1 1.18 -5.16 7.94
N LEU A 2 0.08 -4.71 7.30
CA LEU A 2 -1.05 -5.60 6.92
C LEU A 2 -0.82 -6.27 5.57
N TYR A 3 -0.47 -5.49 4.56
CA TYR A 3 -0.24 -5.97 3.20
C TYR A 3 0.67 -4.99 2.46
N TYR A 4 1.62 -5.51 1.69
CA TYR A 4 2.37 -4.76 0.71
C TYR A 4 2.69 -5.67 -0.48
N LYS A 5 2.99 -5.07 -1.63
CA LYS A 5 3.41 -5.81 -2.82
C LYS A 5 4.43 -5.00 -3.60
N LEU A 6 5.57 -5.62 -3.88
CA LEU A 6 6.50 -5.12 -4.90
C LEU A 6 6.05 -5.66 -6.26
N LEU A 7 5.95 -4.76 -7.23
CA LEU A 7 5.65 -5.15 -8.60
C LEU A 7 6.93 -5.67 -9.28
N PRO A 8 6.81 -6.60 -10.24
CA PRO A 8 7.96 -7.05 -11.01
C PRO A 8 8.63 -5.88 -11.72
N GLN A 9 9.92 -6.01 -11.98
CA GLN A 9 10.69 -4.97 -12.66
C GLN A 9 10.05 -4.59 -14.01
N GLY A 10 9.98 -3.28 -14.28
CA GLY A 10 9.39 -2.74 -15.51
C GLY A 10 7.87 -2.71 -15.55
N HIS A 11 7.18 -3.21 -14.52
CA HIS A 11 5.72 -3.18 -14.45
C HIS A 11 5.23 -1.96 -13.66
N THR A 12 4.12 -1.38 -14.13
CA THR A 12 3.45 -0.26 -13.47
C THR A 12 2.09 -0.71 -12.95
N ALA A 13 1.62 -0.11 -11.85
CA ALA A 13 0.27 -0.36 -11.35
C ALA A 13 -0.78 0.06 -12.39
N THR A 14 -1.71 -0.84 -12.69
CA THR A 14 -2.91 -0.59 -13.51
C THR A 14 -4.15 -0.57 -12.62
N GLY A 15 -5.29 -0.07 -13.11
CA GLY A 15 -6.56 -0.11 -12.38
C GLY A 15 -6.93 -1.52 -11.91
N THR A 16 -6.83 -2.50 -12.81
CA THR A 16 -7.06 -3.92 -12.48
C THR A 16 -6.05 -4.46 -11.47
N ALA A 17 -4.76 -4.11 -11.59
CA ALA A 17 -3.75 -4.55 -10.65
C ALA A 17 -4.01 -3.99 -9.25
N TYR A 18 -4.44 -2.73 -9.16
CA TYR A 18 -4.81 -2.07 -7.92
C TYR A 18 -6.08 -2.67 -7.30
N ALA A 19 -7.13 -2.90 -8.08
CA ALA A 19 -8.34 -3.59 -7.62
C ALA A 19 -8.02 -4.98 -7.00
N ASN A 20 -7.15 -5.75 -7.65
CA ASN A 20 -6.69 -7.03 -7.11
C ASN A 20 -5.88 -6.88 -5.80
N GLN A 21 -5.15 -5.78 -5.64
CA GLN A 21 -4.43 -5.47 -4.40
C GLN A 21 -5.40 -5.08 -3.27
N LEU A 22 -6.46 -4.32 -3.57
CA LEU A 22 -7.50 -3.99 -2.60
C LEU A 22 -8.17 -5.24 -2.03
N GLN A 23 -8.48 -6.23 -2.88
CA GLN A 23 -9.02 -7.50 -2.39
C GLN A 23 -8.08 -8.20 -1.42
N LYS A 24 -6.78 -8.31 -1.76
CA LYS A 24 -5.79 -8.94 -0.88
C LYS A 24 -5.60 -8.19 0.43
N LEU A 25 -5.65 -6.86 0.39
CA LEU A 25 -5.64 -6.03 1.59
C LEU A 25 -6.89 -6.28 2.43
N ALA A 26 -8.07 -6.40 1.82
CA ALA A 26 -9.31 -6.70 2.52
C ALA A 26 -9.27 -8.06 3.22
N ASP A 27 -8.72 -9.08 2.55
CA ASP A 27 -8.55 -10.40 3.15
C ASP A 27 -7.60 -10.34 4.37
N ALA A 28 -6.48 -9.61 4.26
CA ALA A 28 -5.55 -9.41 5.37
C ALA A 28 -6.16 -8.59 6.54
N VAL A 29 -7.02 -7.61 6.25
CA VAL A 29 -7.76 -6.86 7.28
C VAL A 29 -8.73 -7.78 8.02
N ARG A 30 -9.53 -8.59 7.29
CA ARG A 30 -10.47 -9.54 7.90
C ARG A 30 -9.77 -10.55 8.81
N GLU A 31 -8.60 -11.05 8.40
CA GLU A 31 -7.81 -12.00 9.17
C GLU A 31 -7.21 -11.38 10.43
N ARG A 32 -6.56 -10.21 10.30
CA ARG A 32 -5.77 -9.62 11.39
C ARG A 32 -6.54 -8.64 12.27
N ARG A 33 -7.72 -8.19 11.82
CA ARG A 33 -8.58 -7.21 12.51
C ARG A 33 -10.05 -7.58 12.35
N PRO A 34 -10.48 -8.74 12.87
CA PRO A 34 -11.85 -9.25 12.68
C PRO A 34 -12.92 -8.33 13.27
N GLU A 35 -12.59 -7.53 14.29
CA GLU A 35 -13.52 -6.57 14.91
C GLU A 35 -13.65 -5.25 14.13
N GLN A 36 -12.86 -5.05 13.07
CA GLN A 36 -12.90 -3.80 12.31
C GLN A 36 -14.15 -3.74 11.43
N ALA A 37 -15.16 -3.01 11.91
CA ALA A 37 -16.47 -2.90 11.28
C ALA A 37 -16.48 -2.08 9.98
N SER A 38 -15.58 -1.10 9.83
CA SER A 38 -15.48 -0.27 8.62
C SER A 38 -14.05 0.11 8.28
N VAL A 39 -13.79 0.31 6.99
CA VAL A 39 -12.50 0.75 6.46
C VAL A 39 -12.69 2.06 5.72
N HIS A 40 -12.00 3.09 6.20
CA HIS A 40 -11.87 4.36 5.51
C HIS A 40 -10.49 4.39 4.86
N LEU A 41 -10.45 4.32 3.54
CA LEU A 41 -9.22 4.26 2.76
C LEU A 41 -8.75 5.66 2.38
N LEU A 42 -7.53 6.01 2.79
CA LEU A 42 -6.85 7.21 2.32
C LEU A 42 -5.80 6.83 1.26
N HIS A 43 -5.98 7.32 0.04
CA HIS A 43 -5.04 7.17 -1.07
C HIS A 43 -5.05 8.42 -1.96
N ASP A 44 -4.05 8.57 -2.84
CA ASP A 44 -4.00 9.68 -3.79
C ASP A 44 -4.89 9.43 -5.02
N ASN A 45 -5.11 10.48 -5.81
CA ASN A 45 -5.94 10.44 -7.02
C ASN A 45 -5.16 9.95 -8.26
N ALA A 46 -4.16 9.08 -8.08
CA ALA A 46 -3.41 8.52 -9.21
C ALA A 46 -4.35 7.76 -10.16
N ARG A 47 -4.06 7.78 -11.47
CA ARG A 47 -4.94 7.18 -12.50
C ARG A 47 -5.39 5.75 -12.20
N PRO A 48 -4.54 4.83 -11.71
CA PRO A 48 -4.99 3.48 -11.34
C PRO A 48 -6.00 3.44 -10.18
N HIS A 49 -5.94 4.41 -9.27
CA HIS A 49 -6.78 4.44 -8.07
C HIS A 49 -8.18 4.99 -8.34
N VAL A 50 -8.31 5.85 -9.37
CA VAL A 50 -9.59 6.41 -9.83
C VAL A 50 -10.12 5.70 -11.09
N ALA A 51 -9.48 4.61 -11.51
CA ALA A 51 -9.94 3.79 -12.61
C ALA A 51 -11.24 3.08 -12.24
N LYS A 52 -12.08 2.81 -13.24
CA LYS A 52 -13.38 2.17 -13.03
C LYS A 52 -13.27 0.87 -12.24
N GLU A 53 -12.30 0.02 -12.57
CA GLU A 53 -12.09 -1.27 -11.89
C GLU A 53 -11.76 -1.10 -10.40
N ALA A 54 -11.05 -0.02 -10.04
CA ALA A 54 -10.71 0.28 -8.66
C ALA A 54 -11.93 0.83 -7.91
N SER A 55 -12.70 1.74 -8.53
CA SER A 55 -13.93 2.27 -7.96
C SER A 55 -14.98 1.18 -7.73
N ASP A 56 -15.25 0.35 -8.74
CA ASP A 56 -16.18 -0.79 -8.64
C ASP A 56 -15.75 -1.74 -7.50
N LYS A 57 -14.43 -1.97 -7.33
CA LYS A 57 -13.91 -2.82 -6.26
C LYS A 57 -14.09 -2.21 -4.86
N LEU A 58 -13.93 -0.90 -4.72
CA LEU A 58 -14.15 -0.23 -3.43
C LEU A 58 -15.63 -0.27 -3.02
N GLU A 59 -16.53 -0.15 -3.99
CA GLU A 59 -17.97 -0.33 -3.79
C GLU A 59 -18.30 -1.77 -3.36
N ASP A 60 -17.77 -2.78 -4.06
CA ASP A 60 -17.94 -4.21 -3.68
C ASP A 60 -17.47 -4.51 -2.25
N LEU A 61 -16.39 -3.86 -1.81
CA LEU A 61 -15.81 -4.03 -0.49
C LEU A 61 -16.52 -3.20 0.59
N VAL A 62 -17.39 -2.26 0.19
CA VAL A 62 -18.06 -1.29 1.06
C VAL A 62 -17.02 -0.46 1.84
N TRP A 63 -16.00 0.01 1.13
CA TRP A 63 -14.93 0.84 1.71
C TRP A 63 -15.12 2.30 1.32
N ASP A 64 -15.19 3.16 2.33
CA ASP A 64 -15.27 4.60 2.13
C ASP A 64 -13.90 5.16 1.76
N THR A 65 -13.84 6.06 0.78
CA THR A 65 -12.61 6.78 0.45
C THR A 65 -12.57 8.12 1.17
N VAL A 66 -11.44 8.40 1.82
CA VAL A 66 -11.20 9.71 2.45
C VAL A 66 -10.77 10.67 1.35
N PHE A 67 -11.40 11.85 1.31
CA PHE A 67 -11.06 12.88 0.34
C PHE A 67 -9.58 13.26 0.41
N HIS A 68 -8.89 13.16 -0.72
CA HIS A 68 -7.52 13.62 -0.88
C HIS A 68 -7.47 14.72 -1.94
N PRO A 69 -7.09 15.96 -1.58
CA PRO A 69 -7.01 17.05 -2.55
C PRO A 69 -5.86 16.80 -3.55
N PRO A 70 -6.02 17.19 -4.83
CA PRO A 70 -4.97 17.05 -5.83
C PRO A 70 -3.67 17.75 -5.40
N TYR A 71 -2.54 17.09 -5.62
CA TYR A 71 -1.19 17.64 -5.39
C TYR A 71 -0.87 18.02 -3.93
N PHE A 72 -1.45 17.33 -2.95
CA PHE A 72 -1.11 17.49 -1.53
C PHE A 72 -0.37 16.27 -0.94
N PRO A 73 0.88 16.00 -1.36
CA PRO A 73 1.67 14.89 -0.84
C PRO A 73 1.93 15.02 0.67
N ASP A 74 1.98 16.25 1.21
CA ASP A 74 2.20 16.50 2.64
C ASP A 74 1.04 16.01 3.53
N ILE A 75 -0.13 15.75 2.94
CA ILE A 75 -1.31 15.23 3.64
C ILE A 75 -1.30 13.70 3.67
N ALA A 76 -0.52 13.03 2.82
CA ALA A 76 -0.47 11.57 2.78
C ALA A 76 0.44 11.02 3.90
N PRO A 77 -0.11 10.33 4.92
CA PRO A 77 0.70 9.83 6.05
C PRO A 77 1.81 8.87 5.60
N LEU A 78 1.61 8.18 4.47
CA LEU A 78 2.59 7.28 3.87
C LEU A 78 3.86 8.01 3.42
N ASP A 79 3.74 9.17 2.79
CA ASP A 79 4.89 9.91 2.23
C ASP A 79 5.81 10.43 3.33
N TYR A 80 5.23 10.95 4.41
CA TYR A 80 6.01 11.48 5.52
C TYR A 80 6.48 10.41 6.50
N HIS A 81 5.59 9.54 6.99
CA HIS A 81 5.89 8.62 8.08
C HIS A 81 6.48 7.29 7.62
N LEU A 82 6.17 6.81 6.41
CA LEU A 82 6.61 5.49 5.94
C LEU A 82 7.77 5.59 4.95
N PHE A 83 7.62 6.38 3.90
CA PHE A 83 8.58 6.41 2.80
C PHE A 83 9.88 7.13 3.15
N ARG A 84 9.87 8.17 4.00
CA ARG A 84 11.11 8.82 4.47
C ARG A 84 12.03 7.85 5.22
N PRO A 85 11.60 7.17 6.30
CA PRO A 85 12.48 6.22 6.99
C PRO A 85 12.84 5.02 6.13
N LEU A 86 11.93 4.52 5.28
CA LEU A 86 12.26 3.44 4.35
C LEU A 86 13.37 3.85 3.37
N LYS A 87 13.29 5.05 2.78
CA LYS A 87 14.35 5.59 1.92
C LYS A 87 15.69 5.68 2.66
N ALA A 88 15.69 6.19 3.89
CA ALA A 88 16.89 6.28 4.71
C ALA A 88 17.50 4.89 5.00
N PHE A 89 16.66 3.89 5.31
CA PHE A 89 17.07 2.51 5.53
C PHE A 89 17.67 1.85 4.27
N LEU A 90 17.10 2.14 3.10
CA LEU A 90 17.55 1.59 1.82
C LEU A 90 18.77 2.33 1.23
N ALA A 91 18.98 3.60 1.57
CA ALA A 91 19.98 4.46 0.92
C ALA A 91 21.42 3.93 0.92
N LYS A 92 21.80 3.10 1.91
CA LYS A 92 23.15 2.52 2.04
C LYS A 92 23.27 1.10 1.48
N LYS A 93 22.20 0.57 0.88
CA LYS A 93 22.14 -0.81 0.39
C LYS A 93 22.26 -0.84 -1.14
N LYS A 94 23.01 -1.81 -1.65
CA LYS A 94 23.09 -2.12 -3.10
C LYS A 94 22.42 -3.46 -3.34
N PHE A 95 21.55 -3.52 -4.33
CA PHE A 95 20.81 -4.71 -4.69
C PHE A 95 21.15 -5.12 -6.12
N ILE A 96 21.49 -6.40 -6.30
CA ILE A 96 21.77 -6.98 -7.63
C ILE A 96 20.50 -7.62 -8.19
N LYS A 97 19.63 -8.13 -7.32
CA LYS A 97 18.38 -8.80 -7.68
C LYS A 97 17.20 -8.31 -6.83
N ILE A 98 15.99 -8.50 -7.34
CA ILE A 98 14.76 -8.03 -6.72
C ILE A 98 14.48 -8.69 -5.37
N GLU A 99 14.90 -9.95 -5.19
CA GLU A 99 14.70 -10.69 -3.93
C GLU A 99 15.48 -10.04 -2.77
N GLY A 100 16.60 -9.37 -3.09
CA GLY A 100 17.33 -8.58 -2.10
C GLY A 100 16.56 -7.33 -1.65
N VAL A 101 15.81 -6.72 -2.57
CA VAL A 101 14.93 -5.58 -2.28
C VAL A 101 13.74 -6.06 -1.44
N GLU A 102 13.09 -7.15 -1.85
CA GLU A 102 11.97 -7.78 -1.12
C GLU A 102 12.34 -8.06 0.33
N ARG A 103 13.48 -8.73 0.55
CA ARG A 103 13.97 -9.02 1.90
C ARG A 103 14.20 -7.75 2.72
N ALA A 104 14.90 -6.77 2.14
CA ALA A 104 15.18 -5.53 2.85
C ALA A 104 13.91 -4.75 3.22
N VAL A 105 12.90 -4.74 2.34
CA VAL A 105 11.61 -4.10 2.61
C VAL A 105 10.86 -4.85 3.71
N SER A 106 10.88 -6.20 3.69
CA SER A 106 10.31 -7.01 4.77
C SER A 106 10.98 -6.72 6.11
N ASP A 107 12.32 -6.81 6.17
CA ASP A 107 13.11 -6.55 7.38
C ASP A 107 12.78 -5.17 7.97
N PHE A 108 12.62 -4.16 7.10
CA PHE A 108 12.23 -2.82 7.54
C PHE A 108 10.84 -2.85 8.20
N PHE A 109 9.82 -3.40 7.54
CA PHE A 109 8.47 -3.44 8.10
C PHE A 109 8.37 -4.27 9.38
N ASP A 110 9.11 -5.37 9.47
CA ASP A 110 9.17 -6.20 10.68
C ASP A 110 9.84 -5.46 11.84
N SER A 111 10.85 -4.63 11.56
CA SER A 111 11.51 -3.79 12.58
C SER A 111 10.65 -2.64 13.10
N GLN A 112 9.76 -2.09 12.26
CA GLN A 112 8.90 -0.95 12.63
C GLN A 112 7.59 -1.39 13.28
N PHE A 113 7.13 -2.60 12.97
CA PHE A 113 5.86 -3.14 13.45
C PHE A 113 6.07 -4.58 13.93
N PRO A 114 6.71 -4.79 15.10
CA PRO A 114 6.91 -6.12 15.65
C PRO A 114 5.56 -6.83 15.74
N GLN A 115 5.50 -8.10 15.33
CA GLN A 115 4.29 -8.90 15.50
C GLN A 115 4.08 -9.10 17.01
N SER A 116 3.09 -8.41 17.57
CA SER A 116 2.55 -8.65 18.91
C SER A 116 1.56 -9.81 18.89
#